data_AF-A0A954G7U2-F1
#
_entry.id   AF-A0A954G7U2-F1
#
_cell.length_a   1.000
_cell.length_b   1.000
_cell.length_c   1.000
_cell.angle_alpha   90.00
_cell.angle_beta   90.00
_cell.angle_gamma   90.00
#
_symmetry.space_group_name_H-M   'P 1'
#
loop_
_entity.id
_entity.type
_entity.pdbx_description
1 polymer ?
#
loop_
_entity_poly.entity_id
_entity_poly.type
_entity_poly.pdbx_seq_one_letter_code
_entity_poly.pdbx_strand_id
1 'polypeptide(L)'
;FLHTSDHGAQWPFGKWNLYDDGIRTPLIVSWPGQIEKGVRSQAMVSWIDILPTLVDVAGGAVPEKIDGRSILPVLKGKKTSHRDVVFTTHSGDGNFNVYPIRAARTREGWKYIRNLHPEFLFTSHVTSSPADSGYWNSWLQKAVSDDIARQKVRRYLFRPREELYQVTDDPYEQKNLIDDPAQVKRLAQLRKEVNQWMGETRDPQTVFGTPRRIADRDRPNIITVFIDDMGWSDLSCYGGKVTQTENIDRLASEGLRFTNFYVNSPICSPSRVALTTGQYPQRWKITSYLARRKANRERGLAQWLDPAAPVLARQLNQAGYATGHFGKWHMGGQRDVGNAPLITKYGFDRSLTNFEGLGPRVLPLKDAYDGKPAQKHDLGSADLGKGPIFWEDRSVVTAAFVKDALTFIDHAEATGQPFFLNLWPDDVHSPFFPPEVLRDATDESKRALYYAVLEAMDQQLGRLFDRVRNDARLKNNTLILIASDNGPEEGAGLAEPLRGAKTWLYEGGVRSPLIVWGPGLLNPAATGTTNTTSVLCALDVNRSLYTVTGAELPTGATLDGEDLAETLLGRSEEGRKAPIFWRRPPDRPGTKQEPNPDLAVRDGKWKFYMNYESDGIQLYDLTADISETQNRAD
;
A
#
# COMPACT_ATOMS: atom_id res chain seq x y z
N PHE A 1 -42.20 -7.17 27.61
CA PHE A 1 -41.23 -7.44 26.54
C PHE A 1 -40.58 -6.12 26.14
N LEU A 2 -39.25 -6.08 26.06
CA LEU A 2 -38.47 -4.95 25.58
C LEU A 2 -37.57 -5.45 24.45
N HIS A 3 -37.61 -4.79 23.31
CA HIS A 3 -36.77 -5.10 22.15
C HIS A 3 -36.02 -3.86 21.70
N THR A 4 -34.72 -4.02 21.46
CA THR A 4 -33.84 -2.98 20.93
C THR A 4 -32.62 -3.60 20.24
N SER A 5 -31.80 -2.76 19.63
CA SER A 5 -30.49 -3.12 19.05
C SER A 5 -29.36 -2.53 19.90
N ASP A 6 -28.19 -3.15 19.85
CA ASP A 6 -26.96 -2.67 20.50
C ASP A 6 -26.46 -1.35 19.89
N HIS A 7 -26.46 -1.27 18.56
CA HIS A 7 -26.11 -0.09 17.77
C HIS A 7 -26.79 -0.13 16.39
N GLY A 8 -26.45 0.85 15.55
CA GLY A 8 -26.91 0.96 14.17
C GLY A 8 -26.37 -0.10 13.20
N ALA A 9 -26.86 -0.06 11.97
CA ALA A 9 -26.50 -1.00 10.91
C ALA A 9 -25.06 -0.80 10.42
N GLN A 10 -24.44 -1.85 9.89
CA GLN A 10 -23.08 -1.83 9.34
C GLN A 10 -23.05 -1.21 7.93
N TRP A 11 -23.46 0.05 7.82
CA TRP A 11 -23.37 0.87 6.61
C TRP A 11 -22.43 2.06 6.85
N PRO A 12 -21.88 2.70 5.78
CA PRO A 12 -21.22 3.99 5.93
C PRO A 12 -22.12 4.95 6.72
N PHE A 13 -21.54 5.71 7.66
CA PHE A 13 -22.22 6.59 8.62
C PHE A 13 -23.05 5.86 9.71
N GLY A 14 -23.22 4.55 9.65
CA GLY A 14 -23.89 3.73 10.66
C GLY A 14 -22.97 3.32 11.80
N LYS A 15 -22.90 2.01 12.09
CA LYS A 15 -22.04 1.39 13.13
C LYS A 15 -20.63 2.02 13.15
N TRP A 16 -20.07 2.15 14.36
CA TRP A 16 -18.78 2.81 14.65
C TRP A 16 -18.74 4.33 14.46
N ASN A 17 -19.86 4.95 14.09
CA ASN A 17 -20.01 6.40 14.03
C ASN A 17 -21.02 6.86 15.10
N LEU A 18 -21.00 8.17 15.38
CA LEU A 18 -21.99 8.79 16.26
C LEU A 18 -23.08 9.56 15.51
N TYR A 19 -23.22 9.35 14.20
CA TYR A 19 -24.40 9.75 13.42
C TYR A 19 -25.64 8.95 13.85
N ASP A 20 -26.83 9.44 13.54
CA ASP A 20 -28.09 8.88 14.03
C ASP A 20 -28.26 7.45 13.54
N ASP A 21 -27.85 7.16 12.31
CA ASP A 21 -27.81 5.82 11.74
C ASP A 21 -26.92 4.85 12.52
N GLY A 22 -25.98 5.36 13.33
CA GLY A 22 -25.09 4.56 14.18
C GLY A 22 -25.58 4.36 15.62
N ILE A 23 -26.37 5.30 16.17
CA ILE A 23 -26.71 5.33 17.60
C ILE A 23 -28.21 5.34 17.92
N ARG A 24 -29.07 5.68 16.95
CA ARG A 24 -30.52 5.79 17.14
C ARG A 24 -31.18 4.46 16.79
N THR A 25 -31.20 3.54 17.75
CA THR A 25 -31.80 2.22 17.57
C THR A 25 -33.31 2.20 17.91
N PRO A 26 -34.08 1.27 17.35
CA PRO A 26 -35.48 1.10 17.76
C PRO A 26 -35.56 0.64 19.22
N LEU A 27 -36.54 1.15 19.96
CA LEU A 27 -36.95 0.63 21.26
C LEU A 27 -38.44 0.32 21.21
N ILE A 28 -38.78 -0.96 21.31
CA ILE A 28 -40.16 -1.44 21.32
C ILE A 28 -40.44 -2.04 22.69
N VAL A 29 -41.47 -1.52 23.36
CA VAL A 29 -41.94 -2.04 24.65
C VAL A 29 -43.36 -2.56 24.48
N SER A 30 -43.59 -3.79 24.92
CA SER A 30 -44.91 -4.40 24.99
C SER A 30 -45.20 -4.84 26.42
N TRP A 31 -46.24 -4.25 27.02
CA TRP A 31 -46.69 -4.56 28.37
C TRP A 31 -48.24 -4.50 28.45
N PRO A 32 -48.93 -5.59 28.06
CA PRO A 32 -50.38 -5.63 27.97
C PRO A 32 -51.07 -5.24 29.29
N GLY A 33 -52.12 -4.41 29.19
CA GLY A 33 -52.88 -3.93 30.34
C GLY A 33 -52.14 -2.91 31.22
N GLN A 34 -50.88 -2.60 30.92
CA GLN A 34 -50.03 -1.72 31.73
C GLN A 34 -49.61 -0.46 30.99
N ILE A 35 -49.49 -0.50 29.67
CA ILE A 35 -49.19 0.65 28.81
C ILE A 35 -50.19 0.73 27.67
N GLU A 36 -50.33 1.91 27.06
CA GLU A 36 -51.23 2.11 25.93
C GLU A 36 -50.69 1.40 24.67
N LYS A 37 -51.57 0.72 23.93
CA LYS A 37 -51.20 -0.06 22.74
C LYS A 37 -51.01 0.83 21.52
N GLY A 38 -50.01 0.53 20.69
CA GLY A 38 -49.82 1.19 19.39
C GLY A 38 -49.34 2.64 19.44
N VAL A 39 -48.89 3.13 20.60
CA VAL A 39 -48.41 4.51 20.78
C VAL A 39 -46.95 4.65 20.38
N ARG A 40 -46.62 5.74 19.68
CA ARG A 40 -45.24 6.17 19.41
C ARG A 40 -44.88 7.37 20.30
N SER A 41 -43.85 7.23 21.12
CA SER A 41 -43.34 8.32 21.95
C SER A 41 -42.24 9.11 21.24
N GLN A 42 -42.21 10.44 21.48
CA GLN A 42 -41.11 11.33 21.09
C GLN A 42 -40.13 11.59 22.23
N ALA A 43 -40.34 10.99 23.41
CA ALA A 43 -39.45 11.16 24.53
C ALA A 43 -38.06 10.59 24.20
N MET A 44 -37.02 11.41 24.38
CA MET A 44 -35.65 10.96 24.22
C MET A 44 -35.23 10.11 25.42
N VAL A 45 -34.85 8.86 25.15
CA VAL A 45 -34.45 7.86 26.14
C VAL A 45 -33.09 7.26 25.74
N SER A 46 -32.37 6.70 26.71
CA SER A 46 -31.06 6.07 26.50
C SER A 46 -31.02 4.68 27.12
N TRP A 47 -30.07 3.85 26.69
CA TRP A 47 -29.84 2.51 27.22
C TRP A 47 -29.65 2.50 28.75
N ILE A 48 -28.99 3.52 29.30
CA ILE A 48 -28.77 3.67 30.75
C ILE A 48 -30.07 3.84 31.54
N ASP A 49 -31.18 4.19 30.88
CA ASP A 49 -32.50 4.33 31.51
C ASP A 49 -33.21 2.99 31.70
N ILE A 50 -32.76 1.92 31.04
CA ILE A 50 -33.42 0.61 31.12
C ILE A 50 -33.28 0.03 32.53
N LEU A 51 -32.08 0.07 33.12
CA LEU A 51 -31.82 -0.45 34.47
C LEU A 51 -32.78 0.14 35.54
N PRO A 52 -32.82 1.47 35.76
CA PRO A 52 -33.72 2.05 36.75
C PRO A 52 -35.20 1.82 36.43
N THR A 53 -35.55 1.73 35.14
CA THR A 53 -36.93 1.43 34.75
C THR A 53 -37.33 0.02 35.15
N LEU A 54 -36.47 -0.98 34.96
CA LEU A 54 -36.76 -2.36 35.34
C LEU A 54 -36.87 -2.50 36.86
N VAL A 55 -36.02 -1.80 37.61
CA VAL A 55 -36.10 -1.77 39.09
C VAL A 55 -37.42 -1.13 39.56
N ASP A 56 -37.78 0.03 39.00
CA ASP A 56 -39.02 0.75 39.32
C ASP A 56 -40.27 -0.10 38.97
N VAL A 57 -40.26 -0.75 37.80
CA VAL A 57 -41.32 -1.69 37.38
C VAL A 57 -41.47 -2.88 38.34
N ALA A 58 -40.36 -3.37 38.90
CA ALA A 58 -40.37 -4.46 39.87
C ALA A 58 -40.78 -4.02 41.29
N GLY A 59 -41.01 -2.71 41.52
CA GLY A 59 -41.28 -2.16 42.84
C GLY A 59 -40.04 -2.07 43.75
N GLY A 60 -38.84 -2.14 43.16
CA GLY A 60 -37.58 -2.05 43.89
C GLY A 60 -37.08 -0.62 44.10
N ALA A 61 -36.05 -0.47 44.93
CA ALA A 61 -35.34 0.80 45.12
C ALA A 61 -34.23 0.96 44.07
N VAL A 62 -34.32 2.03 43.26
CA VAL A 62 -33.31 2.36 42.25
C VAL A 62 -31.96 2.65 42.93
N PRO A 63 -30.83 2.08 42.46
CA PRO A 63 -29.51 2.39 43.01
C PRO A 63 -29.19 3.88 43.01
N GLU A 64 -28.56 4.37 44.08
CA GLU A 64 -28.04 5.73 44.13
C GLU A 64 -26.84 5.91 43.19
N LYS A 65 -26.60 7.15 42.74
CA LYS A 65 -25.43 7.54 41.93
C LYS A 65 -25.32 6.82 40.57
N ILE A 66 -26.44 6.53 39.94
CA ILE A 66 -26.49 6.13 38.52
C ILE A 66 -27.01 7.28 37.66
N ASP A 67 -26.55 7.35 36.40
CA ASP A 67 -26.97 8.40 35.44
C ASP A 67 -28.34 8.13 34.81
N GLY A 68 -28.79 6.86 34.86
CA GLY A 68 -30.06 6.41 34.33
C GLY A 68 -31.24 6.96 35.13
N ARG A 69 -32.35 7.25 34.45
CA ARG A 69 -33.62 7.63 35.10
C ARG A 69 -34.75 6.74 34.59
N SER A 70 -35.67 6.35 35.46
CA SER A 70 -36.79 5.50 35.05
C SER A 70 -37.65 6.19 33.98
N ILE A 71 -37.90 5.50 32.87
CA ILE A 71 -38.83 5.91 31.80
C ILE A 71 -40.26 5.42 32.07
N LEU A 72 -40.53 4.78 33.22
CA LEU A 72 -41.86 4.28 33.56
C LEU A 72 -42.96 5.35 33.46
N PRO A 73 -42.76 6.62 33.87
CA PRO A 73 -43.76 7.66 33.65
C PRO A 73 -44.08 7.92 32.18
N VAL A 74 -43.10 7.77 31.28
CA VAL A 74 -43.32 7.87 29.82
C VAL A 74 -44.09 6.66 29.32
N LEU A 75 -43.69 5.46 29.74
CA LEU A 75 -44.38 4.21 29.38
C LEU A 75 -45.86 4.22 29.82
N LYS A 76 -46.15 4.82 30.98
CA LYS A 76 -47.51 4.97 31.53
C LYS A 76 -48.29 6.17 30.97
N GLY A 77 -47.75 6.91 30.00
CA GLY A 77 -48.39 8.10 29.41
C GLY A 77 -48.49 9.31 30.37
N LYS A 78 -47.82 9.27 31.53
CA LYS A 78 -47.82 10.35 32.52
C LYS A 78 -46.87 11.50 32.15
N LYS A 79 -45.89 11.24 31.28
CA LYS A 79 -44.95 12.23 30.74
C LYS A 79 -44.76 12.03 29.25
N THR A 80 -44.59 13.13 28.52
CA THR A 80 -44.28 13.14 27.08
C THR A 80 -42.79 13.36 26.79
N SER A 81 -41.96 13.56 27.82
CA SER A 81 -40.53 13.80 27.72
C SER A 81 -39.74 13.14 28.83
N HIS A 82 -38.42 12.97 28.61
CA HIS A 82 -37.54 12.31 29.55
C HIS A 82 -36.14 12.94 29.63
N ARG A 83 -35.28 12.76 28.61
CA ARG A 83 -33.97 13.42 28.53
C ARG A 83 -34.03 14.70 27.71
N ASP A 84 -33.30 15.71 28.18
CA ASP A 84 -33.04 16.94 27.42
C ASP A 84 -31.79 16.77 26.56
N VAL A 85 -30.80 15.99 27.03
CA VAL A 85 -29.58 15.65 26.29
C VAL A 85 -29.24 14.16 26.46
N VAL A 86 -28.77 13.54 25.38
CA VAL A 86 -28.12 12.22 25.36
C VAL A 86 -26.69 12.39 24.85
N PHE A 87 -25.72 11.88 25.60
CA PHE A 87 -24.32 11.83 25.19
C PHE A 87 -23.96 10.44 24.69
N THR A 88 -23.12 10.39 23.65
CA THR A 88 -22.57 9.14 23.11
C THR A 88 -21.08 9.28 22.84
N THR A 89 -20.38 8.15 22.85
CA THR A 89 -18.94 8.08 22.62
C THR A 89 -18.59 6.86 21.79
N HIS A 90 -17.55 7.02 20.98
CA HIS A 90 -16.83 5.94 20.33
C HIS A 90 -15.34 6.19 20.58
N SER A 91 -14.61 5.23 21.12
CA SER A 91 -13.17 5.42 21.42
C SER A 91 -12.25 4.76 20.43
N GLY A 92 -12.64 3.61 19.85
CA GLY A 92 -11.87 2.91 18.84
C GLY A 92 -12.17 1.42 18.77
N ASP A 93 -11.68 0.77 17.72
CA ASP A 93 -11.78 -0.67 17.49
C ASP A 93 -10.46 -1.21 16.92
N GLY A 94 -9.49 -1.44 17.81
CA GLY A 94 -8.13 -1.85 17.45
C GLY A 94 -7.53 -0.95 16.36
N ASN A 95 -6.97 -1.56 15.31
CA ASN A 95 -6.47 -0.83 14.14
C ASN A 95 -7.52 -0.65 13.03
N PHE A 96 -8.77 -1.08 13.23
CA PHE A 96 -9.84 -0.93 12.24
C PHE A 96 -10.47 0.46 12.30
N ASN A 97 -10.67 0.99 13.50
CA ASN A 97 -11.17 2.35 13.69
C ASN A 97 -10.36 3.05 14.78
N VAL A 98 -9.34 3.80 14.36
CA VAL A 98 -8.49 4.64 15.22
C VAL A 98 -8.99 6.08 15.16
N TYR A 99 -10.25 6.29 15.56
CA TYR A 99 -10.90 7.60 15.45
C TYR A 99 -11.90 7.82 16.60
N PRO A 100 -11.45 8.42 17.72
CA PRO A 100 -12.33 8.68 18.85
C PRO A 100 -13.25 9.89 18.60
N ILE A 101 -14.55 9.69 18.85
CA ILE A 101 -15.63 10.65 18.60
C ILE A 101 -16.47 10.81 19.86
N ARG A 102 -16.94 12.03 20.15
CA ARG A 102 -17.93 12.33 21.18
C ARG A 102 -19.12 13.05 20.57
N ALA A 103 -20.33 12.81 21.07
CA ALA A 103 -21.50 13.51 20.58
C ALA A 103 -22.50 13.83 21.68
N ALA A 104 -23.28 14.88 21.45
CA ALA A 104 -24.44 15.24 22.23
C ALA A 104 -25.63 15.40 21.30
N ARG A 105 -26.77 14.83 21.68
CA ARG A 105 -28.06 15.03 21.00
C ARG A 105 -29.06 15.63 21.98
N THR A 106 -29.68 16.74 21.59
CA THR A 106 -30.70 17.42 22.39
C THR A 106 -32.10 17.03 21.98
N ARG A 107 -33.05 17.27 22.89
CA ARG A 107 -34.48 17.05 22.66
C ARG A 107 -35.03 17.91 21.52
N GLU A 108 -34.49 19.10 21.32
CA GLU A 108 -34.89 20.06 20.28
C GLU A 108 -34.38 19.68 18.88
N GLY A 109 -33.72 18.53 18.73
CA GLY A 109 -33.23 18.04 17.46
C GLY A 109 -31.77 18.38 17.16
N TRP A 110 -31.08 19.10 18.03
CA TRP A 110 -29.69 19.47 17.78
C TRP A 110 -28.76 18.31 18.04
N LYS A 111 -27.77 18.15 17.17
CA LYS A 111 -26.74 17.15 17.34
C LYS A 111 -25.38 17.72 17.06
N TYR A 112 -24.52 17.63 18.07
CA TYR A 112 -23.13 18.07 18.00
C TYR A 112 -22.22 16.86 18.07
N ILE A 113 -21.25 16.81 17.17
CA ILE A 113 -20.22 15.77 17.12
C ILE A 113 -18.87 16.46 17.26
N ARG A 114 -18.01 15.91 18.12
CA ARG A 114 -16.62 16.29 18.27
C ARG A 114 -15.73 15.13 17.87
N ASN A 115 -14.93 15.36 16.85
CA ASN A 115 -13.87 14.45 16.41
C ASN A 115 -12.58 14.89 17.11
N LEU A 116 -12.06 14.06 18.01
CA LEU A 116 -10.94 14.48 18.88
C LEU A 116 -9.63 14.66 18.09
N HIS A 117 -9.47 13.89 17.01
CA HIS A 117 -8.32 13.91 16.12
C HIS A 117 -8.73 14.17 14.67
N PRO A 118 -9.08 15.42 14.31
CA PRO A 118 -9.43 15.78 12.93
C PRO A 118 -8.28 15.56 11.93
N GLU A 119 -7.04 15.43 12.41
CA GLU A 119 -5.86 15.12 11.62
C GLU A 119 -5.75 13.64 11.21
N PHE A 120 -6.60 12.76 11.74
CA PHE A 120 -6.65 11.34 11.35
C PHE A 120 -7.60 11.12 10.17
N LEU A 121 -7.29 10.12 9.35
CA LEU A 121 -8.17 9.62 8.32
C LEU A 121 -9.19 8.67 8.98
N PHE A 122 -10.48 8.94 8.80
CA PHE A 122 -11.52 8.05 9.33
C PHE A 122 -11.56 6.75 8.53
N THR A 123 -11.29 5.64 9.21
CA THR A 123 -11.38 4.28 8.66
C THR A 123 -12.19 3.40 9.61
N SER A 124 -12.83 2.38 9.07
CA SER A 124 -13.56 1.38 9.83
C SER A 124 -13.51 0.03 9.10
N HIS A 125 -14.22 -0.98 9.62
CA HIS A 125 -14.38 -2.25 8.88
C HIS A 125 -14.99 -2.03 7.50
N VAL A 126 -15.81 -0.99 7.30
CA VAL A 126 -16.34 -0.62 5.97
C VAL A 126 -15.20 -0.39 4.96
N THR A 127 -14.15 0.31 5.36
CA THR A 127 -13.02 0.68 4.48
C THR A 127 -11.92 -0.37 4.46
N SER A 128 -11.82 -1.17 5.52
CA SER A 128 -10.61 -1.94 5.81
C SER A 128 -10.81 -3.46 5.85
N SER A 129 -12.05 -3.96 5.83
CA SER A 129 -12.35 -5.40 5.83
C SER A 129 -12.71 -5.90 4.42
N PRO A 130 -11.93 -6.82 3.82
CA PRO A 130 -12.28 -7.45 2.54
C PRO A 130 -13.61 -8.22 2.58
N ALA A 131 -14.01 -8.74 3.75
CA ALA A 131 -15.25 -9.49 3.91
C ALA A 131 -16.50 -8.57 3.95
N ASP A 132 -16.32 -7.31 4.36
CA ASP A 132 -17.42 -6.35 4.54
C ASP A 132 -17.40 -5.19 3.52
N SER A 133 -16.36 -5.08 2.68
CA SER A 133 -16.08 -3.92 1.80
C SER A 133 -16.74 -3.96 0.42
N GLY A 134 -17.57 -4.97 0.11
CA GLY A 134 -18.19 -5.11 -1.21
C GLY A 134 -18.93 -3.85 -1.69
N TYR A 135 -19.56 -3.13 -0.76
CA TYR A 135 -20.21 -1.84 -1.04
C TYR A 135 -19.28 -0.62 -0.94
N TRP A 136 -18.20 -0.65 -0.15
CA TRP A 136 -17.23 0.46 -0.17
C TRP A 136 -16.53 0.57 -1.53
N ASN A 137 -16.15 -0.58 -2.11
CA ASN A 137 -15.56 -0.61 -3.45
C ASN A 137 -16.54 -0.09 -4.52
N SER A 138 -17.84 -0.32 -4.37
CA SER A 138 -18.83 0.24 -5.31
C SER A 138 -18.98 1.76 -5.14
N TRP A 139 -18.86 2.28 -3.92
CA TRP A 139 -18.80 3.73 -3.67
C TRP A 139 -17.55 4.37 -4.28
N LEU A 140 -16.38 3.77 -4.08
CA LEU A 140 -15.13 4.22 -4.70
C LEU A 140 -15.24 4.21 -6.22
N GLN A 141 -15.75 3.11 -6.79
CA GLN A 141 -15.93 3.00 -8.23
C GLN A 141 -16.87 4.08 -8.78
N LYS A 142 -17.97 4.36 -8.08
CA LYS A 142 -18.90 5.42 -8.49
C LYS A 142 -18.27 6.81 -8.34
N ALA A 143 -17.47 7.04 -7.30
CA ALA A 143 -16.79 8.30 -7.03
C ALA A 143 -15.74 8.70 -8.08
N VAL A 144 -15.25 7.76 -8.89
CA VAL A 144 -14.37 8.06 -10.03
C VAL A 144 -15.08 9.00 -11.01
N SER A 145 -16.31 8.67 -11.40
CA SER A 145 -17.05 9.39 -12.45
C SER A 145 -18.19 10.28 -11.95
N ASP A 146 -18.49 10.27 -10.64
CA ASP A 146 -19.63 10.98 -10.06
C ASP A 146 -19.20 11.88 -8.89
N ASP A 147 -19.36 13.19 -9.07
CA ASP A 147 -18.94 14.20 -8.10
C ASP A 147 -19.70 14.11 -6.77
N ILE A 148 -20.98 13.73 -6.79
CA ILE A 148 -21.78 13.57 -5.58
C ILE A 148 -21.29 12.36 -4.79
N ALA A 149 -21.04 11.23 -5.46
CA ALA A 149 -20.44 10.06 -4.82
C ALA A 149 -19.04 10.38 -4.28
N ARG A 150 -18.24 11.14 -5.02
CA ARG A 150 -16.92 11.61 -4.59
C ARG A 150 -16.99 12.46 -3.33
N GLN A 151 -17.91 13.40 -3.26
CA GLN A 151 -18.14 14.22 -2.06
C GLN A 151 -18.58 13.36 -0.87
N LYS A 152 -19.41 12.34 -1.08
CA LYS A 152 -19.82 11.41 -0.01
C LYS A 152 -18.66 10.56 0.52
N VAL A 153 -17.84 9.99 -0.37
CA VAL A 153 -16.63 9.25 0.00
C VAL A 153 -15.67 10.15 0.78
N ARG A 154 -15.43 11.36 0.30
CA ARG A 154 -14.57 12.34 1.00
C ARG A 154 -15.13 12.72 2.35
N ARG A 155 -16.44 13.01 2.44
CA ARG A 155 -17.08 13.30 3.72
C ARG A 155 -16.93 12.15 4.71
N TYR A 156 -16.94 10.90 4.24
CA TYR A 156 -16.76 9.74 5.10
C TYR A 156 -15.34 9.62 5.66
N LEU A 157 -14.33 9.88 4.82
CA LEU A 157 -12.91 9.73 5.17
C LEU A 157 -12.34 10.94 5.94
N PHE A 158 -12.74 12.16 5.57
CA PHE A 158 -12.22 13.40 6.14
C PHE A 158 -13.30 14.07 6.97
N ARG A 159 -13.10 14.13 8.29
CA ARG A 159 -14.07 14.75 9.21
C ARG A 159 -13.51 16.06 9.78
N PRO A 160 -14.32 17.12 9.86
CA PRO A 160 -13.90 18.34 10.53
C PRO A 160 -13.77 18.09 12.04
N ARG A 161 -13.11 18.99 12.77
CA ARG A 161 -12.99 18.88 14.23
C ARG A 161 -14.34 18.78 14.94
N GLU A 162 -15.30 19.52 14.44
CA GLU A 162 -16.63 19.64 15.02
C GLU A 162 -17.69 19.64 13.92
N GLU A 163 -18.84 19.04 14.22
CA GLU A 163 -19.99 18.99 13.34
C GLU A 163 -21.24 19.38 14.15
N LEU A 164 -22.17 20.09 13.51
CA LEU A 164 -23.46 20.45 14.09
C LEU A 164 -24.58 20.20 13.09
N TYR A 165 -25.63 19.53 13.53
CA TYR A 165 -26.79 19.18 12.72
C TYR A 165 -28.09 19.54 13.44
N GLN A 166 -29.11 19.87 12.65
CA GLN A 166 -30.50 19.95 13.12
C GLN A 166 -31.25 18.73 12.58
N VAL A 167 -31.24 17.63 13.32
CA VAL A 167 -31.65 16.30 12.79
C VAL A 167 -33.16 16.11 12.68
N THR A 168 -33.96 17.07 13.17
CA THR A 168 -35.40 17.12 12.86
C THR A 168 -35.64 17.50 11.40
N ASP A 169 -34.78 18.36 10.85
CA ASP A 169 -34.92 18.91 9.50
C ASP A 169 -33.96 18.20 8.52
N ASP A 170 -32.86 17.65 9.05
CA ASP A 170 -31.81 16.92 8.32
C ASP A 170 -31.55 15.55 8.99
N PRO A 171 -32.46 14.57 8.81
CA PRO A 171 -32.39 13.28 9.51
C PRO A 171 -31.19 12.41 9.09
N TYR A 172 -30.51 12.75 7.99
CA TYR A 172 -29.32 12.06 7.49
C TYR A 172 -28.03 12.87 7.71
N GLU A 173 -28.13 13.96 8.49
CA GLU A 173 -27.00 14.78 8.91
C GLU A 173 -26.14 15.25 7.71
N GLN A 174 -26.75 15.63 6.58
CA GLN A 174 -26.02 16.03 5.37
C GLN A 174 -25.53 17.48 5.39
N LYS A 175 -26.18 18.38 6.13
CA LYS A 175 -25.87 19.80 6.20
C LYS A 175 -25.21 20.14 7.53
N ASN A 176 -23.87 20.18 7.53
CA ASN A 176 -23.13 20.62 8.71
C ASN A 176 -23.28 22.15 8.90
N LEU A 177 -23.80 22.55 10.05
CA LEU A 177 -24.08 23.93 10.46
C LEU A 177 -22.99 24.52 11.36
N ILE A 178 -21.81 23.87 11.44
CA ILE A 178 -20.71 24.32 12.32
C ILE A 178 -20.25 25.75 12.01
N ASP A 179 -20.29 26.16 10.75
CA ASP A 179 -19.86 27.50 10.28
C ASP A 179 -21.01 28.51 10.18
N ASP A 180 -22.24 28.14 10.55
CA ASP A 180 -23.39 29.05 10.52
C ASP A 180 -23.31 30.07 11.68
N PRO A 181 -23.17 31.39 11.41
CA PRO A 181 -23.08 32.41 12.45
C PRO A 181 -24.28 32.43 13.40
N ALA A 182 -25.46 32.00 12.94
CA ALA A 182 -26.65 31.92 13.78
C ALA A 182 -26.53 30.87 14.90
N GLN A 183 -25.63 29.89 14.75
CA GLN A 183 -25.48 28.78 15.70
C GLN A 183 -24.39 29.01 16.76
N VAL A 184 -23.65 30.12 16.71
CA VAL A 184 -22.50 30.38 17.61
C VAL A 184 -22.84 30.17 19.10
N LYS A 185 -23.98 30.71 19.56
CA LYS A 185 -24.42 30.54 20.97
C LYS A 185 -24.70 29.08 21.31
N ARG A 186 -25.35 28.35 20.39
CA ARG A 186 -25.69 26.95 20.56
C ARG A 186 -24.45 26.06 20.58
N LEU A 187 -23.50 26.32 19.69
CA LEU A 187 -22.21 25.64 19.69
C LEU A 187 -21.45 25.83 21.00
N ALA A 188 -21.40 27.06 21.52
CA ALA A 188 -20.75 27.34 22.80
C ALA A 188 -21.38 26.52 23.95
N GLN A 189 -22.71 26.42 23.96
CA GLN A 189 -23.44 25.63 24.95
C GLN A 189 -23.15 24.13 24.83
N LEU A 190 -23.30 23.55 23.64
CA LEU A 190 -23.06 22.11 23.41
C LEU A 190 -21.59 21.72 23.66
N ARG A 191 -20.64 22.58 23.32
CA ARG A 191 -19.22 22.40 23.66
C ARG A 191 -19.02 22.30 25.17
N LYS A 192 -19.67 23.19 25.94
CA LYS A 192 -19.60 23.20 27.39
C LYS A 192 -20.20 21.93 27.99
N GLU A 193 -21.37 21.52 27.50
CA GLU A 193 -22.06 20.32 27.97
C GLU A 193 -21.24 19.05 27.71
N VAL A 194 -20.69 18.88 26.50
CA VAL A 194 -19.82 17.74 26.19
C VAL A 194 -18.55 17.75 27.04
N ASN A 195 -17.93 18.91 27.27
CA ASN A 195 -16.76 19.03 28.15
C ASN A 195 -17.08 18.62 29.59
N GLN A 196 -18.21 19.10 30.10
CA GLN A 196 -18.66 18.78 31.45
C GLN A 196 -18.92 17.28 31.59
N TRP A 197 -19.67 16.70 30.66
CA TRP A 197 -19.99 15.27 30.64
C TRP A 197 -18.71 14.41 30.55
N MET A 198 -17.75 14.79 29.70
CA MET A 198 -16.45 14.12 29.63
C MET A 198 -15.69 14.18 30.96
N GLY A 199 -15.74 15.32 31.67
CA GLY A 199 -15.13 15.46 33.00
C GLY A 199 -15.81 14.59 34.06
N GLU A 200 -17.14 14.59 34.10
CA GLU A 200 -17.95 13.81 35.05
C GLU A 200 -17.76 12.29 34.84
N THR A 201 -17.64 11.85 33.59
CA THR A 201 -17.44 10.43 33.23
C THR A 201 -15.98 9.99 33.20
N ARG A 202 -15.04 10.90 33.49
CA ARG A 202 -13.58 10.65 33.43
C ARG A 202 -13.14 10.09 32.08
N ASP A 203 -13.62 10.72 31.01
CA ASP A 203 -13.36 10.28 29.64
C ASP A 203 -11.85 10.26 29.35
N PRO A 204 -11.26 9.08 29.04
CA PRO A 204 -9.83 8.95 28.90
C PRO A 204 -9.29 9.53 27.59
N GLN A 205 -10.17 9.83 26.62
CA GLN A 205 -9.82 10.34 25.29
C GLN A 205 -8.78 9.48 24.55
N THR A 206 -8.71 8.18 24.91
CA THR A 206 -7.70 7.25 24.41
C THR A 206 -7.79 7.07 22.90
N VAL A 207 -6.63 7.10 22.25
CA VAL A 207 -6.45 6.61 20.87
C VAL A 207 -6.03 5.15 20.93
N PHE A 208 -6.88 4.26 20.42
CA PHE A 208 -6.59 2.83 20.34
C PHE A 208 -6.01 2.49 18.98
N GLY A 209 -4.83 1.86 18.94
CA GLY A 209 -4.17 1.46 17.69
C GLY A 209 -3.26 2.54 17.09
N THR A 210 -2.78 2.30 15.87
CA THR A 210 -1.90 3.24 15.15
C THR A 210 -2.72 4.04 14.14
N PRO A 211 -2.82 5.37 14.28
CA PRO A 211 -3.64 6.19 13.39
C PRO A 211 -3.03 6.29 11.99
N ARG A 212 -3.90 6.37 10.99
CA ARG A 212 -3.55 6.93 9.67
C ARG A 212 -3.83 8.42 9.71
N ARG A 213 -2.85 9.24 9.35
CA ARG A 213 -3.01 10.69 9.25
C ARG A 213 -3.62 11.07 7.91
N ILE A 214 -4.22 12.25 7.84
CA ILE A 214 -4.56 12.87 6.57
C ILE A 214 -3.26 13.41 5.95
N ALA A 215 -2.94 12.93 4.75
CA ALA A 215 -1.84 13.50 3.98
C ALA A 215 -2.29 14.81 3.31
N ASP A 216 -1.33 15.72 3.12
CA ASP A 216 -1.52 16.80 2.15
C ASP A 216 -1.64 16.18 0.74
N ARG A 217 -2.69 16.57 0.01
CA ARG A 217 -2.98 16.08 -1.34
C ARG A 217 -1.91 16.52 -2.35
N ASP A 218 -1.17 17.57 -2.03
CA ASP A 218 -0.09 18.09 -2.86
C ASP A 218 1.24 17.35 -2.62
N ARG A 219 1.29 16.41 -1.66
CA ARG A 219 2.42 15.48 -1.58
C ARG A 219 2.50 14.62 -2.84
N PRO A 220 3.72 14.25 -3.29
CA PRO A 220 3.89 13.54 -4.54
C PRO A 220 3.33 12.11 -4.45
N ASN A 221 2.67 11.69 -5.52
CA ASN A 221 2.39 10.28 -5.78
C ASN A 221 3.68 9.58 -6.20
N ILE A 222 3.83 8.31 -5.83
CA ILE A 222 5.02 7.52 -6.13
C ILE A 222 4.62 6.21 -6.79
N ILE A 223 5.25 5.90 -7.92
CA ILE A 223 5.13 4.63 -8.63
C ILE A 223 6.52 4.02 -8.74
N THR A 224 6.71 2.82 -8.21
CA THR A 224 7.93 2.03 -8.47
C THR A 224 7.61 0.90 -9.42
N VAL A 225 8.38 0.80 -10.49
CA VAL A 225 8.33 -0.28 -11.46
C VAL A 225 9.61 -1.09 -11.32
N PHE A 226 9.46 -2.36 -10.94
CA PHE A 226 10.60 -3.24 -10.71
C PHE A 226 10.44 -4.53 -11.51
N ILE A 227 11.09 -4.52 -12.68
CA ILE A 227 11.01 -5.53 -13.72
C ILE A 227 11.86 -6.74 -13.32
N ASP A 228 11.34 -7.94 -13.53
CA ASP A 228 11.99 -9.19 -13.12
C ASP A 228 12.97 -9.66 -14.22
N ASP A 229 14.23 -9.88 -13.87
CA ASP A 229 15.29 -10.42 -14.76
C ASP A 229 15.59 -9.60 -16.03
N MET A 230 15.45 -8.27 -15.99
CA MET A 230 15.80 -7.41 -17.13
C MET A 230 17.25 -6.93 -17.03
N GLY A 231 18.02 -7.19 -18.08
CA GLY A 231 19.41 -6.81 -18.13
C GLY A 231 19.65 -5.32 -18.34
N TRP A 232 20.87 -4.89 -17.98
CA TRP A 232 21.25 -3.47 -17.99
C TRP A 232 21.11 -2.79 -19.35
N SER A 233 21.39 -3.53 -20.42
CA SER A 233 21.39 -3.02 -21.80
C SER A 233 20.20 -3.53 -22.62
N ASP A 234 19.15 -4.05 -21.99
CA ASP A 234 18.00 -4.59 -22.72
C ASP A 234 17.07 -3.50 -23.25
N LEU A 235 16.92 -2.40 -22.50
CA LEU A 235 16.15 -1.23 -22.93
C LEU A 235 16.89 -0.49 -24.04
N SER A 236 16.16 -0.03 -25.07
CA SER A 236 16.76 0.74 -26.16
C SER A 236 17.35 2.07 -25.67
N CYS A 237 16.77 2.71 -24.66
CA CYS A 237 17.34 3.89 -24.00
C CYS A 237 18.61 3.62 -23.16
N TYR A 238 19.03 2.36 -22.98
CA TYR A 238 20.30 1.93 -22.38
C TYR A 238 21.25 1.28 -23.40
N GLY A 239 21.00 1.46 -24.70
CA GLY A 239 21.84 0.95 -25.78
C GLY A 239 21.44 -0.42 -26.32
N GLY A 240 20.30 -0.96 -25.87
CA GLY A 240 19.69 -2.17 -26.43
C GLY A 240 19.36 -2.01 -27.92
N LYS A 241 19.60 -3.07 -28.69
CA LYS A 241 19.46 -3.06 -30.16
C LYS A 241 18.46 -4.08 -30.70
N VAL A 242 17.91 -4.95 -29.84
CA VAL A 242 17.11 -6.10 -30.29
C VAL A 242 15.62 -5.76 -30.41
N THR A 243 15.04 -5.08 -29.42
CA THR A 243 13.66 -4.57 -29.48
C THR A 243 13.60 -3.10 -29.06
N GLN A 244 12.54 -2.40 -29.46
CA GLN A 244 12.26 -1.03 -29.06
C GLN A 244 11.36 -1.03 -27.83
N THR A 245 11.76 -0.31 -26.78
CA THR A 245 10.96 -0.13 -25.56
C THR A 245 10.33 1.26 -25.53
N GLU A 246 9.43 1.52 -26.50
CA GLU A 246 8.91 2.87 -26.81
C GLU A 246 8.35 3.62 -25.59
N ASN A 247 7.62 2.93 -24.71
CA ASN A 247 6.94 3.57 -23.59
C ASN A 247 7.93 3.92 -22.48
N ILE A 248 8.82 3.01 -22.12
CA ILE A 248 9.90 3.26 -21.15
C ILE A 248 10.89 4.29 -21.69
N ASP A 249 11.27 4.23 -22.96
CA ASP A 249 12.18 5.17 -23.61
C ASP A 249 11.64 6.60 -23.61
N ARG A 250 10.33 6.75 -23.79
CA ARG A 250 9.65 8.03 -23.68
C ARG A 250 9.66 8.59 -22.26
N LEU A 251 9.56 7.75 -21.23
CA LEU A 251 9.79 8.18 -19.86
C LEU A 251 11.26 8.56 -19.62
N ALA A 252 12.21 7.85 -20.24
CA ALA A 252 13.62 8.18 -20.13
C ALA A 252 13.98 9.52 -20.80
N SER A 253 13.38 9.82 -21.97
CA SER A 253 13.61 11.08 -22.69
C SER A 253 12.95 12.30 -22.02
N GLU A 254 11.89 12.07 -21.25
CA GLU A 254 11.20 13.08 -20.42
C GLU A 254 11.66 13.06 -18.96
N GLY A 255 12.63 12.23 -18.60
CA GLY A 255 13.06 11.97 -17.23
C GLY A 255 14.58 12.01 -17.07
N LEU A 256 15.07 11.39 -16.01
CA LEU A 256 16.49 11.28 -15.67
C LEU A 256 16.91 9.82 -15.65
N ARG A 257 17.97 9.48 -16.38
CA ARG A 257 18.58 8.14 -16.36
C ARG A 257 19.78 8.10 -15.41
N PHE A 258 19.99 6.98 -14.73
CA PHE A 258 21.18 6.71 -13.93
C PHE A 258 21.90 5.47 -14.44
N THR A 259 23.18 5.61 -14.79
CA THR A 259 23.94 4.44 -15.24
C THR A 259 24.60 3.67 -14.11
N ASN A 260 24.74 4.25 -12.90
CA ASN A 260 25.40 3.62 -11.73
C ASN A 260 24.41 3.29 -10.60
N PHE A 261 23.26 2.70 -10.94
CA PHE A 261 22.30 2.18 -9.97
C PHE A 261 22.50 0.68 -9.71
N TYR A 262 22.40 0.28 -8.45
CA TYR A 262 22.62 -1.09 -8.00
C TYR A 262 21.44 -1.70 -7.25
N VAL A 263 21.22 -2.98 -7.46
CA VAL A 263 20.41 -3.81 -6.59
C VAL A 263 21.28 -4.49 -5.55
N ASN A 264 20.75 -4.75 -4.35
CA ASN A 264 21.54 -5.24 -3.21
C ASN A 264 21.75 -6.77 -3.21
N SER A 265 21.36 -7.45 -4.29
CA SER A 265 21.61 -8.87 -4.52
C SER A 265 21.37 -9.20 -5.98
N PRO A 266 22.10 -10.15 -6.60
CA PRO A 266 21.90 -10.53 -7.99
C PRO A 266 20.72 -11.50 -8.18
N ILE A 267 19.72 -11.46 -7.29
CA ILE A 267 18.56 -12.33 -7.35
C ILE A 267 17.34 -11.68 -6.68
N CYS A 268 16.16 -12.02 -7.19
CA CYS A 268 14.87 -11.39 -6.94
C CYS A 268 14.47 -11.15 -5.47
N SER A 269 14.21 -12.21 -4.66
CA SER A 269 13.71 -12.02 -3.28
C SER A 269 14.54 -11.05 -2.42
N PRO A 270 15.88 -11.20 -2.28
CA PRO A 270 16.69 -10.27 -1.49
C PRO A 270 16.73 -8.84 -2.06
N SER A 271 16.73 -8.67 -3.38
CA SER A 271 16.67 -7.34 -4.01
C SER A 271 15.36 -6.62 -3.69
N ARG A 272 14.23 -7.34 -3.77
CA ARG A 272 12.90 -6.80 -3.41
C ARG A 272 12.79 -6.46 -1.92
N VAL A 273 13.43 -7.24 -1.05
CA VAL A 273 13.53 -6.91 0.39
C VAL A 273 14.29 -5.61 0.60
N ALA A 274 15.38 -5.39 -0.13
CA ALA A 274 16.18 -4.17 -0.02
C ALA A 274 15.34 -2.91 -0.34
N LEU A 275 14.67 -2.89 -1.49
CA LEU A 275 13.80 -1.76 -1.86
C LEU A 275 12.60 -1.60 -0.92
N THR A 276 12.08 -2.70 -0.36
CA THR A 276 10.92 -2.66 0.56
C THR A 276 11.29 -2.09 1.92
N THR A 277 12.46 -2.45 2.42
CA THR A 277 12.85 -2.23 3.82
C THR A 277 13.88 -1.12 4.04
N GLY A 278 14.59 -0.71 2.99
CA GLY A 278 15.74 0.18 3.13
C GLY A 278 16.90 -0.46 3.92
N GLN A 279 16.88 -1.79 4.06
CA GLN A 279 17.89 -2.56 4.78
C GLN A 279 18.49 -3.68 3.93
N TYR A 280 19.73 -4.02 4.23
CA TYR A 280 20.39 -5.18 3.65
C TYR A 280 19.57 -6.46 3.91
N PRO A 281 19.24 -7.25 2.87
CA PRO A 281 18.33 -8.40 2.99
C PRO A 281 18.90 -9.53 3.87
N GLN A 282 20.21 -9.52 4.10
CA GLN A 282 20.93 -10.36 5.05
C GLN A 282 20.40 -10.23 6.49
N ARG A 283 19.95 -9.03 6.91
CA ARG A 283 19.34 -8.80 8.24
C ARG A 283 18.07 -9.63 8.44
N TRP A 284 17.38 -9.93 7.34
CA TRP A 284 16.12 -10.66 7.29
C TRP A 284 16.29 -12.15 6.95
N LYS A 285 17.54 -12.63 6.85
CA LYS A 285 17.88 -13.99 6.40
C LYS A 285 17.22 -14.34 5.06
N ILE A 286 17.06 -13.36 4.18
CA ILE A 286 16.62 -13.58 2.80
C ILE A 286 17.84 -13.29 1.94
N THR A 287 18.60 -14.31 1.58
CA THR A 287 19.90 -14.18 0.87
C THR A 287 19.93 -14.89 -0.48
N SER A 288 18.83 -15.50 -0.87
CA SER A 288 18.58 -16.12 -2.17
C SER A 288 17.07 -16.07 -2.45
N TYR A 289 16.63 -16.54 -3.62
CA TYR A 289 15.21 -16.63 -3.92
C TYR A 289 14.49 -17.53 -2.92
N LEU A 290 13.34 -17.08 -2.40
CA LEU A 290 12.52 -17.86 -1.50
C LEU A 290 11.81 -18.98 -2.27
N ALA A 291 12.05 -20.22 -1.85
CA ALA A 291 11.58 -21.45 -2.49
C ALA A 291 10.63 -22.23 -1.57
N ARG A 292 10.67 -23.58 -1.65
CA ARG A 292 9.97 -24.46 -0.70
C ARG A 292 10.62 -24.43 0.68
N ARG A 293 9.87 -24.78 1.73
CA ARG A 293 10.34 -24.75 3.12
C ARG A 293 11.64 -25.50 3.36
N LYS A 294 11.72 -26.71 2.83
CA LYS A 294 12.90 -27.57 2.97
C LYS A 294 14.14 -26.88 2.40
N ALA A 295 14.07 -26.42 1.15
CA ALA A 295 15.17 -25.72 0.48
C ALA A 295 15.53 -24.39 1.16
N ASN A 296 14.55 -23.65 1.70
CA ASN A 296 14.83 -22.44 2.48
C ASN A 296 15.61 -22.78 3.76
N ARG A 297 15.20 -23.83 4.51
CA ARG A 297 15.93 -24.26 5.72
C ARG A 297 17.35 -24.73 5.41
N GLU A 298 17.52 -25.55 4.37
CA GLU A 298 18.82 -26.07 3.95
C GLU A 298 19.80 -24.95 3.54
N ARG A 299 19.28 -23.87 2.96
CA ARG A 299 20.06 -22.68 2.59
C ARG A 299 20.17 -21.63 3.72
N GLY A 300 19.57 -21.87 4.88
CA GLY A 300 19.58 -20.93 6.02
C GLY A 300 18.69 -19.70 5.84
N LEU A 301 17.71 -19.75 4.93
CA LEU A 301 16.79 -18.65 4.65
C LEU A 301 15.56 -18.64 5.57
N ALA A 302 15.04 -17.44 5.81
CA ALA A 302 13.68 -17.24 6.31
C ALA A 302 12.64 -17.80 5.31
N GLN A 303 11.40 -17.93 5.76
CA GLN A 303 10.29 -18.41 4.90
C GLN A 303 9.49 -17.26 4.28
N TRP A 304 9.54 -16.09 4.90
CA TRP A 304 8.92 -14.84 4.49
C TRP A 304 9.64 -13.68 5.19
N LEU A 305 9.47 -12.47 4.70
CA LEU A 305 9.92 -11.25 5.38
C LEU A 305 9.14 -11.09 6.70
N ASP A 306 9.84 -10.83 7.80
CA ASP A 306 9.17 -10.60 9.08
C ASP A 306 8.23 -9.37 8.99
N PRO A 307 6.95 -9.47 9.37
CA PRO A 307 6.06 -8.31 9.45
C PRO A 307 6.59 -7.17 10.34
N ALA A 308 7.49 -7.44 11.28
CA ALA A 308 8.14 -6.40 12.09
C ALA A 308 9.19 -5.58 11.32
N ALA A 309 9.56 -5.96 10.10
CA ALA A 309 10.50 -5.20 9.27
C ALA A 309 10.03 -3.75 9.06
N PRO A 310 10.95 -2.77 8.98
CA PRO A 310 10.59 -1.44 8.48
C PRO A 310 10.13 -1.63 7.04
N VAL A 311 8.94 -1.13 6.71
CA VAL A 311 8.40 -1.21 5.35
C VAL A 311 7.95 0.17 4.93
N LEU A 312 8.46 0.64 3.78
CA LEU A 312 8.12 1.96 3.24
C LEU A 312 6.61 2.16 3.07
N ALA A 313 5.93 1.17 2.48
CA ALA A 313 4.48 1.21 2.29
C ALA A 313 3.73 1.43 3.61
N ARG A 314 4.13 0.77 4.70
CA ARG A 314 3.52 0.96 6.02
C ARG A 314 3.66 2.39 6.53
N GLN A 315 4.83 2.99 6.36
CA GLN A 315 5.07 4.36 6.81
C GLN A 315 4.29 5.36 5.96
N LEU A 316 4.23 5.16 4.64
CA LEU A 316 3.40 5.98 3.74
C LEU A 316 1.90 5.84 4.06
N ASN A 317 1.43 4.62 4.33
CA ASN A 317 0.05 4.34 4.73
C ASN A 317 -0.34 5.11 6.00
N GLN A 318 0.53 5.08 7.02
CA GLN A 318 0.37 5.83 8.26
C GLN A 318 0.43 7.34 8.03
N ALA A 319 1.22 7.80 7.06
CA ALA A 319 1.29 9.19 6.61
C ALA A 319 0.11 9.63 5.74
N GLY A 320 -0.87 8.75 5.48
CA GLY A 320 -2.13 9.07 4.79
C GLY A 320 -2.19 8.71 3.31
N TYR A 321 -1.14 8.09 2.78
CA TYR A 321 -1.13 7.60 1.41
C TYR A 321 -2.09 6.42 1.24
N ALA A 322 -2.78 6.37 0.10
CA ALA A 322 -3.29 5.10 -0.43
C ALA A 322 -2.10 4.25 -0.88
N THR A 323 -2.13 2.95 -0.59
CA THR A 323 -0.97 2.06 -0.85
C THR A 323 -1.37 0.81 -1.62
N GLY A 324 -0.69 0.55 -2.75
CA GLY A 324 -1.00 -0.55 -3.66
C GLY A 324 0.21 -1.37 -4.09
N HIS A 325 0.06 -2.70 -4.19
CA HIS A 325 1.08 -3.60 -4.76
C HIS A 325 0.49 -4.47 -5.87
N PHE A 326 1.02 -4.37 -7.08
CA PHE A 326 0.55 -5.09 -8.26
C PHE A 326 1.72 -5.83 -8.89
N GLY A 327 1.62 -7.16 -8.97
CA GLY A 327 2.66 -8.03 -9.51
C GLY A 327 3.41 -8.87 -8.47
N LYS A 328 4.60 -9.33 -8.85
CA LYS A 328 5.46 -10.24 -8.08
C LYS A 328 5.79 -9.67 -6.70
N TRP A 329 5.47 -10.44 -5.66
CA TRP A 329 5.79 -10.09 -4.27
C TRP A 329 7.14 -10.69 -3.84
N HIS A 330 7.22 -12.02 -3.90
CA HIS A 330 8.41 -12.84 -3.66
C HIS A 330 9.13 -12.64 -2.31
N MET A 331 8.41 -12.12 -1.32
CA MET A 331 8.87 -12.00 0.07
C MET A 331 8.07 -12.91 1.02
N GLY A 332 7.44 -13.95 0.49
CA GLY A 332 6.67 -14.96 1.23
C GLY A 332 5.39 -15.36 0.49
N GLY A 333 4.84 -16.54 0.79
CA GLY A 333 3.55 -16.98 0.23
C GLY A 333 3.60 -17.82 -1.04
N GLN A 334 4.74 -18.42 -1.35
CA GLN A 334 4.95 -19.27 -2.52
C GLN A 334 4.96 -20.78 -2.20
N ARG A 335 4.71 -21.62 -3.20
CA ARG A 335 4.97 -23.07 -3.19
C ARG A 335 4.30 -23.80 -2.02
N ASP A 336 5.01 -24.16 -0.94
CA ASP A 336 4.48 -24.85 0.26
C ASP A 336 4.40 -23.93 1.50
N VAL A 337 4.45 -22.62 1.30
CA VAL A 337 4.48 -21.59 2.35
C VAL A 337 3.14 -20.84 2.47
N GLY A 338 2.03 -21.56 2.58
CA GLY A 338 0.67 -20.98 2.64
C GLY A 338 0.32 -20.21 3.93
N ASN A 339 1.14 -20.31 4.98
CA ASN A 339 0.93 -19.58 6.22
C ASN A 339 1.65 -18.22 6.28
N ALA A 340 2.30 -17.79 5.20
CA ALA A 340 2.94 -16.47 5.15
C ALA A 340 1.90 -15.34 5.39
N PRO A 341 2.32 -14.21 5.97
CA PRO A 341 1.47 -13.02 6.09
C PRO A 341 1.01 -12.52 4.72
N LEU A 342 -0.23 -12.02 4.64
CA LEU A 342 -0.73 -11.35 3.44
C LEU A 342 0.04 -10.06 3.17
N ILE A 343 0.12 -9.64 1.90
CA ILE A 343 0.77 -8.38 1.49
C ILE A 343 0.20 -7.18 2.27
N THR A 344 -1.09 -7.21 2.59
CA THR A 344 -1.74 -6.16 3.40
C THR A 344 -1.16 -6.01 4.81
N LYS A 345 -0.52 -7.04 5.38
CA LYS A 345 0.18 -6.94 6.68
C LYS A 345 1.47 -6.10 6.61
N TYR A 346 1.96 -5.82 5.41
CA TYR A 346 3.13 -4.96 5.18
C TYR A 346 2.75 -3.51 4.88
N GLY A 347 1.48 -3.14 5.04
CA GLY A 347 1.02 -1.76 4.92
C GLY A 347 0.50 -1.37 3.54
N PHE A 348 0.13 -2.33 2.71
CA PHE A 348 -0.60 -2.09 1.45
C PHE A 348 -2.10 -2.20 1.69
N ASP A 349 -2.86 -1.21 1.26
CA ASP A 349 -4.33 -1.21 1.29
C ASP A 349 -4.90 -2.22 0.27
N ARG A 350 -4.28 -2.30 -0.91
CA ARG A 350 -4.69 -3.19 -2.01
C ARG A 350 -3.51 -3.97 -2.57
N SER A 351 -3.74 -5.22 -2.95
CA SER A 351 -2.74 -6.01 -3.65
C SER A 351 -3.35 -6.98 -4.66
N LEU A 352 -2.69 -7.14 -5.80
CA LEU A 352 -2.90 -8.25 -6.74
C LEU A 352 -1.51 -8.81 -7.09
N THR A 353 -1.25 -10.07 -6.73
CA THR A 353 0.09 -10.66 -6.90
C THR A 353 0.07 -11.87 -7.83
N ASN A 354 1.24 -12.46 -8.07
CA ASN A 354 1.37 -13.69 -8.85
C ASN A 354 1.49 -14.92 -7.93
N PHE A 355 2.00 -16.04 -8.45
CA PHE A 355 2.20 -17.28 -7.69
C PHE A 355 3.22 -17.16 -6.53
N GLU A 356 3.92 -16.03 -6.38
CA GLU A 356 4.92 -15.78 -5.33
C GLU A 356 4.47 -14.81 -4.23
N GLY A 357 3.16 -14.76 -4.00
CA GLY A 357 2.53 -14.06 -2.88
C GLY A 357 1.20 -14.69 -2.48
N LEU A 358 0.56 -14.17 -1.44
CA LEU A 358 -0.78 -14.56 -0.99
C LEU A 358 -1.73 -13.36 -1.00
N GLY A 359 -3.04 -13.64 -1.10
CA GLY A 359 -4.08 -12.63 -1.32
C GLY A 359 -4.76 -12.84 -2.69
N PRO A 360 -5.39 -11.80 -3.24
CA PRO A 360 -5.81 -11.81 -4.64
C PRO A 360 -4.63 -12.11 -5.56
N ARG A 361 -4.79 -13.08 -6.44
CA ARG A 361 -3.73 -13.56 -7.32
C ARG A 361 -4.16 -13.69 -8.77
N VAL A 362 -3.28 -13.33 -9.68
CA VAL A 362 -3.32 -13.73 -11.09
C VAL A 362 -2.34 -14.87 -11.29
N LEU A 363 -2.82 -16.01 -11.79
CA LEU A 363 -2.01 -17.20 -12.05
C LEU A 363 -1.96 -17.47 -13.56
N PRO A 364 -0.77 -17.71 -14.13
CA PRO A 364 -0.65 -17.82 -15.57
C PRO A 364 -1.14 -19.15 -16.12
N LEU A 365 -1.83 -19.08 -17.24
CA LEU A 365 -2.06 -20.16 -18.19
C LEU A 365 -1.05 -20.01 -19.33
N LYS A 366 -0.32 -21.09 -19.63
CA LYS A 366 0.57 -21.19 -20.79
C LYS A 366 -0.19 -21.83 -21.94
N ASP A 367 0.11 -21.41 -23.16
CA ASP A 367 -0.47 -21.96 -24.39
C ASP A 367 -2.01 -21.96 -24.37
N ALA A 368 -2.64 -20.89 -23.86
CA ALA A 368 -4.10 -20.75 -23.91
C ALA A 368 -4.61 -20.30 -25.29
N TYR A 369 -3.70 -20.07 -26.24
CA TYR A 369 -3.93 -19.74 -27.64
C TYR A 369 -3.22 -20.76 -28.53
N ASP A 370 -3.87 -21.16 -29.64
CA ASP A 370 -3.51 -22.20 -30.64
C ASP A 370 -4.38 -23.47 -30.65
N GLY A 371 -5.46 -23.51 -29.86
CA GLY A 371 -6.36 -24.67 -29.81
C GLY A 371 -5.78 -25.87 -29.04
N LYS A 372 -4.58 -25.76 -28.48
CA LYS A 372 -4.06 -26.71 -27.49
C LYS A 372 -4.68 -26.45 -26.12
N PRO A 373 -4.70 -27.46 -25.23
CA PRO A 373 -5.19 -27.28 -23.87
C PRO A 373 -4.27 -26.36 -23.07
N ALA A 374 -4.82 -25.28 -22.52
CA ALA A 374 -4.10 -24.37 -21.62
C ALA A 374 -3.44 -25.14 -20.46
N GLN A 375 -2.16 -24.86 -20.20
CA GLN A 375 -1.40 -25.47 -19.11
C GLN A 375 -1.24 -24.49 -17.95
N LYS A 376 -1.65 -24.90 -16.75
CA LYS A 376 -1.46 -24.10 -15.53
C LYS A 376 0.03 -23.97 -15.19
N HIS A 377 0.47 -22.75 -14.86
CA HIS A 377 1.81 -22.47 -14.34
C HIS A 377 1.75 -21.67 -13.04
N ASP A 378 1.28 -22.29 -11.96
CA ASP A 378 1.10 -21.63 -10.66
C ASP A 378 2.10 -22.06 -9.60
N LEU A 379 2.99 -23.02 -9.90
CA LEU A 379 3.98 -23.57 -8.96
C LEU A 379 3.38 -24.04 -7.62
N GLY A 380 2.14 -24.52 -7.63
CA GLY A 380 1.38 -24.95 -6.45
C GLY A 380 0.75 -23.81 -5.65
N SER A 381 0.78 -22.57 -6.15
CA SER A 381 0.17 -21.43 -5.47
C SER A 381 -1.34 -21.59 -5.33
N ALA A 382 -2.02 -22.21 -6.31
CA ALA A 382 -3.46 -22.41 -6.24
C ALA A 382 -3.90 -23.22 -5.00
N ASP A 383 -3.05 -24.15 -4.54
CA ASP A 383 -3.31 -25.02 -3.41
C ASP A 383 -3.06 -24.36 -2.04
N LEU A 384 -2.38 -23.22 -2.00
CA LEU A 384 -2.04 -22.54 -0.73
C LEU A 384 -3.23 -21.87 -0.04
N GLY A 385 -4.34 -21.68 -0.76
CA GLY A 385 -5.50 -20.92 -0.28
C GLY A 385 -5.16 -19.44 -0.01
N LYS A 386 -6.13 -18.70 0.56
CA LYS A 386 -6.06 -17.26 0.91
C LYS A 386 -6.16 -16.26 -0.26
N GLY A 387 -7.39 -15.85 -0.53
CA GLY A 387 -7.73 -14.81 -1.51
C GLY A 387 -8.21 -15.37 -2.84
N PRO A 388 -8.93 -14.57 -3.64
CA PRO A 388 -9.43 -15.00 -4.94
C PRO A 388 -8.28 -15.27 -5.91
N ILE A 389 -8.49 -16.23 -6.81
CA ILE A 389 -7.57 -16.60 -7.88
C ILE A 389 -8.23 -16.27 -9.21
N PHE A 390 -7.52 -15.55 -10.05
CA PHE A 390 -7.84 -15.28 -11.43
C PHE A 390 -6.81 -15.99 -12.31
N TRP A 391 -7.26 -16.68 -13.34
CA TRP A 391 -6.37 -17.30 -14.33
C TRP A 391 -6.31 -16.39 -15.55
N GLU A 392 -5.11 -16.11 -16.03
CA GLU A 392 -4.86 -15.22 -17.16
C GLU A 392 -3.82 -15.83 -18.08
N ASP A 393 -3.89 -15.55 -19.38
CA ASP A 393 -2.83 -15.99 -20.29
C ASP A 393 -1.49 -15.33 -19.92
N ARG A 394 -0.41 -16.13 -19.88
CA ARG A 394 0.93 -15.67 -19.48
C ARG A 394 1.39 -14.43 -20.24
N SER A 395 1.00 -14.27 -21.51
CA SER A 395 1.38 -13.15 -22.37
C SER A 395 0.75 -11.80 -21.98
N VAL A 396 -0.32 -11.82 -21.17
CA VAL A 396 -1.07 -10.61 -20.77
C VAL A 396 -1.21 -10.43 -19.25
N VAL A 397 -0.44 -11.18 -18.47
CA VAL A 397 -0.43 -11.07 -16.99
C VAL A 397 -0.05 -9.65 -16.54
N THR A 398 0.91 -9.00 -17.21
CA THR A 398 1.27 -7.60 -16.93
C THR A 398 0.07 -6.65 -17.10
N ALA A 399 -0.78 -6.86 -18.12
CA ALA A 399 -1.97 -6.06 -18.35
C ALA A 399 -3.00 -6.22 -17.23
N ALA A 400 -3.10 -7.40 -16.60
CA ALA A 400 -3.94 -7.62 -15.44
C ALA A 400 -3.48 -6.78 -14.25
N PHE A 401 -2.17 -6.75 -13.97
CA PHE A 401 -1.60 -5.89 -12.92
C PHE A 401 -1.81 -4.41 -13.23
N VAL A 402 -1.58 -3.98 -14.47
CA VAL A 402 -1.81 -2.60 -14.93
C VAL A 402 -3.27 -2.18 -14.78
N LYS A 403 -4.23 -3.06 -15.12
CA LYS A 403 -5.66 -2.78 -14.98
C LYS A 403 -6.06 -2.51 -13.52
N ASP A 404 -5.59 -3.35 -12.60
CA ASP A 404 -5.88 -3.18 -11.17
C ASP A 404 -5.14 -1.95 -10.59
N ALA A 405 -3.91 -1.68 -11.04
CA ALA A 405 -3.16 -0.48 -10.71
C ALA A 405 -3.88 0.81 -11.15
N LEU A 406 -4.41 0.85 -12.38
CA LEU A 406 -5.22 1.97 -12.88
C LEU A 406 -6.46 2.20 -12.03
N THR A 407 -7.19 1.12 -11.71
CA THR A 407 -8.37 1.20 -10.84
C THR A 407 -8.01 1.78 -9.46
N PHE A 408 -6.87 1.37 -8.90
CA PHE A 408 -6.38 1.89 -7.63
C PHE A 408 -6.00 3.37 -7.71
N ILE A 409 -5.31 3.80 -8.78
CA ILE A 409 -4.98 5.22 -9.01
C ILE A 409 -6.27 6.04 -9.07
N ASP A 410 -7.27 5.62 -9.85
CA ASP A 410 -8.53 6.35 -9.97
C ASP A 410 -9.31 6.41 -8.64
N HIS A 411 -9.25 5.36 -7.81
CA HIS A 411 -9.83 5.39 -6.46
C HIS A 411 -9.08 6.34 -5.52
N ALA A 412 -7.74 6.39 -5.59
CA ALA A 412 -6.94 7.35 -4.83
C ALA A 412 -7.26 8.81 -5.26
N GLU A 413 -7.41 9.04 -6.56
CA GLU A 413 -7.83 10.33 -7.12
C GLU A 413 -9.22 10.75 -6.62
N ALA A 414 -10.18 9.81 -6.61
CA ALA A 414 -11.54 10.04 -6.14
C ALA A 414 -11.60 10.35 -4.63
N THR A 415 -10.80 9.66 -3.82
CA THR A 415 -10.68 9.96 -2.38
C THR A 415 -9.88 11.24 -2.13
N GLY A 416 -9.01 11.64 -3.06
CA GLY A 416 -8.12 12.79 -2.90
C GLY A 416 -6.92 12.50 -2.00
N GLN A 417 -6.55 11.23 -1.83
CA GLN A 417 -5.33 10.82 -1.16
C GLN A 417 -4.17 10.78 -2.17
N PRO A 418 -2.93 11.15 -1.78
CA PRO A 418 -1.76 10.77 -2.56
C PRO A 418 -1.58 9.24 -2.51
N PHE A 419 -0.87 8.67 -3.48
CA PHE A 419 -0.70 7.22 -3.55
C PHE A 419 0.75 6.76 -3.69
N PHE A 420 1.03 5.59 -3.11
CA PHE A 420 2.25 4.82 -3.31
C PHE A 420 1.90 3.50 -3.96
N LEU A 421 2.51 3.22 -5.10
CA LEU A 421 2.20 2.07 -5.91
C LEU A 421 3.48 1.32 -6.28
N ASN A 422 3.52 0.03 -5.96
CA ASN A 422 4.47 -0.90 -6.55
C ASN A 422 3.81 -1.60 -7.74
N LEU A 423 4.38 -1.46 -8.94
CA LEU A 423 4.02 -2.22 -10.13
C LEU A 423 5.21 -3.09 -10.51
N TRP A 424 5.26 -4.28 -9.96
CA TRP A 424 6.41 -5.16 -10.05
C TRP A 424 6.05 -6.36 -10.92
N PRO A 425 6.03 -6.23 -12.25
CA PRO A 425 5.68 -7.35 -13.12
C PRO A 425 6.62 -8.53 -12.88
N ASP A 426 6.11 -9.74 -13.11
CA ASP A 426 6.95 -10.93 -13.28
C ASP A 426 7.45 -11.09 -14.72
N ASP A 427 6.99 -10.26 -15.65
CA ASP A 427 7.76 -10.02 -16.86
C ASP A 427 9.06 -9.27 -16.52
N VAL A 428 10.19 -9.63 -17.13
CA VAL A 428 10.36 -10.53 -18.29
C VAL A 428 10.78 -11.96 -17.89
N HIS A 429 10.65 -12.36 -16.63
CA HIS A 429 11.13 -13.65 -16.12
C HIS A 429 10.52 -14.87 -16.82
N SER A 430 11.32 -15.94 -16.90
CA SER A 430 10.92 -17.22 -17.49
C SER A 430 9.72 -17.87 -16.78
N PRO A 431 8.95 -18.71 -17.48
CA PRO A 431 9.09 -19.06 -18.90
C PRO A 431 8.53 -17.96 -19.83
N PHE A 432 9.15 -17.80 -21.00
CA PHE A 432 8.82 -16.74 -21.95
C PHE A 432 7.66 -17.16 -22.87
N PHE A 433 6.51 -16.51 -22.73
CA PHE A 433 5.33 -16.73 -23.55
C PHE A 433 4.84 -15.39 -24.10
N PRO A 434 5.45 -14.87 -25.18
CA PRO A 434 4.98 -13.64 -25.81
C PRO A 434 3.63 -13.87 -26.52
N PRO A 435 2.86 -12.79 -26.75
CA PRO A 435 1.71 -12.81 -27.65
C PRO A 435 2.09 -13.39 -29.02
N GLU A 436 1.18 -14.13 -29.65
CA GLU A 436 1.45 -14.79 -30.94
C GLU A 436 1.94 -13.81 -32.02
N VAL A 437 1.38 -12.61 -32.06
CA VAL A 437 1.74 -11.55 -33.03
C VAL A 437 3.19 -11.05 -32.89
N LEU A 438 3.82 -11.25 -31.73
CA LEU A 438 5.21 -10.86 -31.47
C LEU A 438 6.19 -12.05 -31.56
N ARG A 439 5.71 -13.25 -31.88
CA ARG A 439 6.58 -14.42 -32.08
C ARG A 439 7.21 -14.36 -33.47
N ASP A 440 8.52 -14.52 -33.51
CA ASP A 440 9.23 -14.79 -34.76
C ASP A 440 9.04 -16.28 -35.12
N ALA A 441 8.34 -16.56 -36.20
CA ALA A 441 8.12 -17.92 -36.70
C ALA A 441 9.42 -18.60 -37.19
N THR A 442 10.52 -17.86 -37.31
CA THR A 442 11.83 -18.33 -37.77
C THR A 442 12.89 -18.41 -36.67
N ASP A 443 12.65 -17.79 -35.50
CA ASP A 443 13.56 -17.82 -34.35
C ASP A 443 12.77 -18.00 -33.03
N GLU A 444 12.70 -19.24 -32.55
CA GLU A 444 12.12 -19.60 -31.25
C GLU A 444 13.17 -19.68 -30.14
N SER A 445 14.34 -19.06 -30.33
CA SER A 445 15.38 -19.06 -29.31
C SER A 445 14.89 -18.38 -28.03
N LYS A 446 15.49 -18.79 -26.90
CA LYS A 446 15.25 -18.21 -25.59
C LYS A 446 15.30 -16.67 -25.61
N ARG A 447 16.27 -16.12 -26.35
CA ARG A 447 16.49 -14.69 -26.50
C ARG A 447 15.41 -14.01 -27.34
N ALA A 448 15.04 -14.59 -28.47
CA ALA A 448 13.96 -14.04 -29.31
C ALA A 448 12.64 -13.97 -28.54
N LEU A 449 12.27 -15.06 -27.85
CA LEU A 449 11.07 -15.09 -27.02
C LEU A 449 11.12 -14.09 -25.85
N TYR A 450 12.29 -13.94 -25.21
CA TYR A 450 12.50 -12.94 -24.15
C TYR A 450 12.25 -11.52 -24.65
N TYR A 451 12.82 -11.12 -25.79
CA TYR A 451 12.64 -9.77 -26.32
C TYR A 451 11.21 -9.50 -26.79
N ALA A 452 10.52 -10.51 -27.31
CA ALA A 452 9.09 -10.40 -27.61
C ALA A 452 8.24 -10.20 -26.34
N VAL A 453 8.60 -10.83 -25.21
CA VAL A 453 7.96 -10.58 -23.91
C VAL A 453 8.30 -9.17 -23.38
N LEU A 454 9.55 -8.72 -23.54
CA LEU A 454 9.96 -7.35 -23.17
C LEU A 454 9.14 -6.29 -23.91
N GLU A 455 8.98 -6.45 -25.23
CA GLU A 455 8.16 -5.57 -26.06
C GLU A 455 6.69 -5.60 -25.63
N ALA A 456 6.12 -6.79 -25.41
CA ALA A 456 4.75 -6.94 -24.94
C ALA A 456 4.54 -6.27 -23.57
N MET A 457 5.49 -6.41 -22.65
CA MET A 457 5.44 -5.81 -21.33
C MET A 457 5.50 -4.27 -21.43
N ASP A 458 6.40 -3.71 -22.25
CA ASP A 458 6.48 -2.26 -22.47
C ASP A 458 5.16 -1.69 -22.99
N GLN A 459 4.54 -2.33 -23.99
CA GLN A 459 3.21 -1.95 -24.50
C GLN A 459 2.13 -2.00 -23.42
N GLN A 460 2.14 -3.03 -22.57
CA GLN A 460 1.17 -3.19 -21.49
C GLN A 460 1.35 -2.12 -20.40
N LEU A 461 2.59 -1.78 -20.04
CA LEU A 461 2.92 -0.71 -19.09
C LEU A 461 2.55 0.68 -19.63
N GLY A 462 2.64 0.89 -20.96
CA GLY A 462 2.30 2.15 -21.63
C GLY A 462 0.94 2.70 -21.23
N ARG A 463 -0.07 1.84 -21.02
CA ARG A 463 -1.41 2.27 -20.56
C ARG A 463 -1.40 3.01 -19.22
N LEU A 464 -0.58 2.56 -18.26
CA LEU A 464 -0.43 3.23 -16.97
C LEU A 464 0.39 4.51 -17.11
N PHE A 465 1.46 4.47 -17.89
CA PHE A 465 2.28 5.66 -18.13
C PHE A 465 1.49 6.77 -18.80
N ASP A 466 0.68 6.45 -19.80
CA ASP A 466 -0.20 7.40 -20.48
C ASP A 466 -1.29 7.94 -19.56
N ARG A 467 -1.88 7.11 -18.69
CA ARG A 467 -2.87 7.60 -17.70
C ARG A 467 -2.30 8.70 -16.81
N VAL A 468 -1.04 8.53 -16.36
CA VAL A 468 -0.33 9.51 -15.52
C VAL A 468 0.11 10.71 -16.35
N ARG A 469 0.71 10.48 -17.53
CA ARG A 469 1.25 11.53 -18.41
C ARG A 469 0.20 12.45 -19.01
N ASN A 470 -0.99 11.93 -19.33
CA ASN A 470 -2.04 12.69 -20.02
C ASN A 470 -2.97 13.44 -19.06
N ASP A 471 -2.80 13.26 -17.75
CA ASP A 471 -3.54 13.98 -16.71
C ASP A 471 -2.63 15.04 -16.09
N ALA A 472 -3.00 16.32 -16.21
CA ALA A 472 -2.14 17.41 -15.75
C ALA A 472 -1.82 17.36 -14.24
N ARG A 473 -2.76 16.87 -13.41
CA ARG A 473 -2.55 16.77 -11.97
C ARG A 473 -1.58 15.63 -11.66
N LEU A 474 -1.80 14.46 -12.26
CA LEU A 474 -0.92 13.32 -12.06
C LEU A 474 0.47 13.60 -12.64
N LYS A 475 0.57 14.12 -13.86
CA LYS A 475 1.84 14.46 -14.52
C LYS A 475 2.71 15.38 -13.68
N ASN A 476 2.12 16.39 -13.06
CA ASN A 476 2.85 17.40 -12.29
C ASN A 476 3.18 16.96 -10.86
N ASN A 477 2.55 15.89 -10.36
CA ASN A 477 2.68 15.47 -8.96
C ASN A 477 2.93 13.96 -8.79
N THR A 478 3.51 13.29 -9.79
CA THR A 478 3.83 11.85 -9.71
C THR A 478 5.29 11.60 -10.07
N LEU A 479 5.99 10.85 -9.22
CA LEU A 479 7.32 10.32 -9.48
C LEU A 479 7.21 8.84 -9.86
N ILE A 480 7.74 8.47 -11.02
CA ILE A 480 7.83 7.08 -11.50
C ILE A 480 9.30 6.68 -11.49
N LEU A 481 9.65 5.58 -10.81
CA LEU A 481 11.00 5.00 -10.81
C LEU A 481 10.97 3.63 -11.46
N ILE A 482 11.77 3.41 -12.50
CA ILE A 482 11.81 2.15 -13.26
C ILE A 482 13.20 1.55 -13.14
N ALA A 483 13.27 0.30 -12.69
CA ALA A 483 14.50 -0.48 -12.60
C ALA A 483 14.23 -1.98 -12.78
N SER A 484 15.28 -2.80 -12.81
CA SER A 484 15.17 -4.25 -12.69
C SER A 484 15.66 -4.76 -11.34
N ASP A 485 15.09 -5.86 -10.85
CA ASP A 485 15.46 -6.43 -9.56
C ASP A 485 16.80 -7.19 -9.54
N ASN A 486 17.32 -7.58 -10.70
CA ASN A 486 18.64 -8.15 -10.90
C ASN A 486 19.02 -8.14 -12.38
N GLY A 487 20.24 -8.57 -12.69
CA GLY A 487 20.69 -8.83 -14.07
C GLY A 487 19.84 -9.85 -14.84
N PRO A 488 20.13 -10.05 -16.14
CA PRO A 488 19.33 -10.90 -17.01
C PRO A 488 19.57 -12.38 -16.74
N GLU A 489 18.57 -13.22 -17.01
CA GLU A 489 18.79 -14.67 -17.07
C GLU A 489 19.77 -15.01 -18.21
N GLU A 490 20.78 -15.85 -17.96
CA GLU A 490 21.78 -16.23 -18.98
C GLU A 490 21.11 -16.77 -20.26
N GLY A 491 21.51 -16.23 -21.42
CA GLY A 491 20.96 -16.61 -22.72
C GLY A 491 19.58 -16.02 -23.06
N ALA A 492 18.97 -15.24 -22.16
CA ALA A 492 17.77 -14.45 -22.46
C ALA A 492 18.17 -13.01 -22.82
N GLY A 493 18.13 -12.09 -21.85
CA GLY A 493 18.55 -10.70 -22.00
C GLY A 493 20.07 -10.48 -22.02
N LEU A 494 20.46 -9.21 -22.06
CA LEU A 494 21.83 -8.74 -22.18
C LEU A 494 22.17 -7.71 -21.09
N ALA A 495 23.40 -7.76 -20.61
CA ALA A 495 23.96 -6.78 -19.68
C ALA A 495 25.18 -6.08 -20.29
N GLU A 496 25.33 -6.06 -21.61
CA GLU A 496 26.55 -5.56 -22.26
C GLU A 496 26.81 -4.07 -21.96
N PRO A 497 28.07 -3.66 -21.75
CA PRO A 497 29.31 -4.44 -21.76
C PRO A 497 29.67 -5.04 -20.38
N LEU A 498 28.73 -5.09 -19.43
CA LEU A 498 28.98 -5.56 -18.07
C LEU A 498 29.19 -7.07 -18.02
N ARG A 499 30.03 -7.53 -17.09
CA ARG A 499 30.34 -8.95 -16.89
C ARG A 499 29.30 -9.62 -16.00
N GLY A 500 29.01 -10.89 -16.29
CA GLY A 500 28.09 -11.70 -15.51
C GLY A 500 26.61 -11.42 -15.80
N ALA A 501 25.75 -12.11 -15.08
CA ALA A 501 24.31 -12.15 -15.29
C ALA A 501 23.59 -12.40 -13.95
N LYS A 502 22.28 -12.62 -13.99
CA LYS A 502 21.50 -13.05 -12.81
C LYS A 502 22.24 -14.13 -12.03
N THR A 503 22.26 -13.99 -10.70
CA THR A 503 22.95 -14.80 -9.69
C THR A 503 24.43 -14.49 -9.45
N TRP A 504 25.08 -13.69 -10.31
CA TRP A 504 26.51 -13.39 -10.24
C TRP A 504 26.79 -12.04 -9.56
N LEU A 505 27.87 -11.92 -8.78
CA LEU A 505 28.21 -10.66 -8.11
C LEU A 505 28.89 -9.61 -9.01
N TYR A 506 29.22 -9.98 -10.24
CA TYR A 506 29.74 -9.07 -11.27
C TYR A 506 28.69 -8.03 -11.69
N GLU A 507 29.12 -6.96 -12.35
CA GLU A 507 28.31 -5.79 -12.64
C GLU A 507 27.02 -6.15 -13.40
N GLY A 508 27.05 -7.07 -14.34
CA GLY A 508 25.89 -7.52 -15.10
C GLY A 508 24.84 -8.27 -14.28
N GLY A 509 25.16 -8.71 -13.06
CA GLY A 509 24.21 -9.34 -12.14
C GLY A 509 23.61 -8.36 -11.10
N VAL A 510 24.33 -7.30 -10.72
CA VAL A 510 23.93 -6.38 -9.63
C VAL A 510 23.70 -4.94 -10.05
N ARG A 511 24.13 -4.51 -11.24
CA ARG A 511 23.88 -3.18 -11.78
C ARG A 511 22.60 -3.22 -12.60
N SER A 512 21.72 -2.26 -12.35
CA SER A 512 20.40 -2.17 -13.00
C SER A 512 20.27 -0.81 -13.69
N PRO A 513 19.50 -0.71 -14.79
CA PRO A 513 19.10 0.60 -15.27
C PRO A 513 18.21 1.24 -14.20
N LEU A 514 18.26 2.57 -14.07
CA LEU A 514 17.28 3.32 -13.29
C LEU A 514 16.83 4.53 -14.10
N ILE A 515 15.52 4.64 -14.30
CA ILE A 515 14.86 5.79 -14.91
C ILE A 515 13.99 6.43 -13.85
N VAL A 516 14.13 7.74 -13.67
CA VAL A 516 13.26 8.55 -12.80
C VAL A 516 12.51 9.52 -13.69
N TRP A 517 11.18 9.42 -13.71
CA TRP A 517 10.30 10.31 -14.45
C TRP A 517 9.39 11.06 -13.48
N GLY A 518 9.19 12.35 -13.71
CA GLY A 518 8.35 13.18 -12.85
C GLY A 518 8.53 14.65 -13.18
N PRO A 519 8.09 15.11 -14.37
CA PRO A 519 8.47 16.41 -14.92
C PRO A 519 8.09 17.61 -14.05
N GLY A 520 7.05 17.50 -13.19
CA GLY A 520 6.70 18.54 -12.23
C GLY A 520 7.53 18.53 -10.93
N LEU A 521 8.29 17.46 -10.67
CA LEU A 521 9.09 17.25 -9.45
C LEU A 521 10.60 17.33 -9.70
N LEU A 522 11.04 16.85 -10.88
CA LEU A 522 12.42 16.88 -11.33
C LEU A 522 12.89 18.32 -11.56
N ASN A 523 14.19 18.55 -11.37
CA ASN A 523 14.85 19.73 -11.88
C ASN A 523 14.68 19.78 -13.42
N PRO A 524 14.10 20.86 -13.99
CA PRO A 524 13.92 20.96 -15.44
C PRO A 524 15.20 20.76 -16.25
N ALA A 525 16.36 21.14 -15.69
CA ALA A 525 17.66 20.96 -16.34
C ALA A 525 18.12 19.49 -16.42
N ALA A 526 17.55 18.60 -15.60
CA ALA A 526 17.88 17.17 -15.60
C ALA A 526 17.01 16.36 -16.57
N THR A 527 15.93 16.94 -17.09
CA THR A 527 15.01 16.28 -18.04
C THR A 527 15.72 15.85 -19.32
N GLY A 528 15.55 14.58 -19.70
CA GLY A 528 16.18 13.94 -20.86
C GLY A 528 17.67 13.62 -20.69
N THR A 529 18.27 13.93 -19.53
CA THR A 529 19.70 13.76 -19.30
C THR A 529 20.05 12.38 -18.74
N THR A 530 21.34 12.11 -18.59
CA THR A 530 21.85 10.87 -17.98
C THR A 530 22.90 11.23 -16.95
N ASN A 531 22.64 10.83 -15.71
CA ASN A 531 23.60 10.89 -14.63
C ASN A 531 24.51 9.65 -14.70
N THR A 532 25.79 9.89 -14.96
CA THR A 532 26.82 8.85 -15.10
C THR A 532 27.81 8.82 -13.95
N THR A 533 27.64 9.68 -12.94
CA THR A 533 28.64 9.92 -11.89
C THR A 533 28.14 9.47 -10.52
N SER A 534 26.88 9.71 -10.18
CA SER A 534 26.31 9.36 -8.88
C SER A 534 26.14 7.86 -8.74
N VAL A 535 26.66 7.29 -7.65
CA VAL A 535 26.47 5.88 -7.27
C VAL A 535 25.34 5.77 -6.25
N LEU A 536 24.40 4.87 -6.49
CA LEU A 536 23.26 4.63 -5.59
C LEU A 536 22.75 3.20 -5.70
N CYS A 537 22.00 2.74 -4.71
CA CYS A 537 21.38 1.42 -4.70
C CYS A 537 19.91 1.44 -4.26
N ALA A 538 19.23 0.29 -4.35
CA ALA A 538 17.82 0.17 -4.01
C ALA A 538 17.48 0.60 -2.57
N LEU A 539 18.42 0.43 -1.62
CA LEU A 539 18.27 0.93 -0.24
C LEU A 539 18.19 2.46 -0.19
N ASP A 540 18.99 3.14 -1.03
CA ASP A 540 19.04 4.60 -1.07
C ASP A 540 17.77 5.15 -1.71
N VAL A 541 17.21 4.46 -2.72
CA VAL A 541 15.88 4.79 -3.26
C VAL A 541 14.82 4.70 -2.16
N ASN A 542 14.80 3.61 -1.38
CA ASN A 542 13.89 3.48 -0.25
C ASN A 542 14.04 4.64 0.75
N ARG A 543 15.27 4.91 1.21
CA ARG A 543 15.55 5.98 2.17
C ARG A 543 15.14 7.34 1.64
N SER A 544 15.41 7.64 0.37
CA SER A 544 15.11 8.92 -0.25
C SER A 544 13.61 9.18 -0.38
N LEU A 545 12.80 8.14 -0.59
CA LEU A 545 11.35 8.28 -0.74
C LEU A 545 10.66 8.78 0.54
N TYR A 546 11.24 8.57 1.73
CA TYR A 546 10.75 9.22 2.96
C TYR A 546 10.85 10.74 2.87
N THR A 547 11.98 11.25 2.39
CA THR A 547 12.23 12.68 2.22
C THR A 547 11.35 13.27 1.11
N VAL A 548 11.25 12.60 -0.04
CA VAL A 548 10.39 13.02 -1.16
C VAL A 548 8.92 13.15 -0.74
N THR A 549 8.43 12.24 0.08
CA THR A 549 7.01 12.19 0.50
C THR A 549 6.73 12.97 1.79
N GLY A 550 7.76 13.43 2.50
CA GLY A 550 7.64 14.00 3.84
C GLY A 550 7.10 13.02 4.88
N ALA A 551 7.30 11.72 4.68
CA ALA A 551 6.92 10.67 5.61
C ALA A 551 7.98 10.48 6.69
N GLU A 552 7.55 10.18 7.91
CA GLU A 552 8.45 9.93 9.02
C GLU A 552 9.20 8.61 8.83
N LEU A 553 10.46 8.58 9.30
CA LEU A 553 11.25 7.36 9.33
C LEU A 553 10.66 6.37 10.35
N PRO A 554 10.78 5.05 10.10
CA PRO A 554 10.30 4.04 11.03
C PRO A 554 11.01 4.16 12.39
N THR A 555 10.24 4.34 13.46
CA THR A 555 10.78 4.42 14.83
C THR A 555 11.44 3.10 15.23
N GLY A 556 12.64 3.17 15.81
CA GLY A 556 13.35 2.00 16.34
C GLY A 556 14.03 1.12 15.28
N ALA A 557 14.02 1.53 14.00
CA ALA A 557 14.74 0.84 12.93
C ALA A 557 15.83 1.75 12.35
N THR A 558 17.02 1.19 12.15
CA THR A 558 18.10 1.85 11.41
C THR A 558 18.01 1.41 9.95
N LEU A 559 17.84 2.36 9.03
CA LEU A 559 17.94 2.10 7.60
C LEU A 559 19.41 2.06 7.18
N ASP A 560 19.75 1.19 6.23
CA ASP A 560 21.11 1.07 5.67
C ASP A 560 21.30 1.97 4.43
N GLY A 561 20.21 2.48 3.85
CA GLY A 561 20.22 3.41 2.72
C GLY A 561 20.56 4.85 3.14
N GLU A 562 21.20 5.57 2.23
CA GLU A 562 21.49 7.00 2.35
C GLU A 562 20.39 7.84 1.67
N ASP A 563 20.20 9.07 2.16
CA ASP A 563 19.21 9.99 1.59
C ASP A 563 19.80 10.72 0.39
N LEU A 564 19.34 10.34 -0.80
CA LEU A 564 19.75 10.87 -2.09
C LEU A 564 18.57 11.48 -2.83
N ALA A 565 17.56 12.00 -2.11
CA ALA A 565 16.36 12.59 -2.72
C ALA A 565 16.69 13.69 -3.72
N GLU A 566 17.61 14.60 -3.38
CA GLU A 566 18.02 15.68 -4.28
C GLU A 566 18.72 15.15 -5.54
N THR A 567 19.49 14.06 -5.43
CA THR A 567 20.11 13.40 -6.59
C THR A 567 19.06 12.74 -7.47
N LEU A 568 18.11 11.99 -6.88
CA LEU A 568 17.00 11.38 -7.62
C LEU A 568 16.15 12.43 -8.36
N LEU A 569 16.02 13.64 -7.79
CA LEU A 569 15.28 14.74 -8.40
C LEU A 569 16.13 15.59 -9.36
N GLY A 570 17.38 15.21 -9.64
CA GLY A 570 18.26 15.91 -10.56
C GLY A 570 18.74 17.29 -10.06
N ARG A 571 18.69 17.52 -8.76
CA ARG A 571 19.14 18.76 -8.09
C ARG A 571 20.57 18.65 -7.53
N SER A 572 21.13 17.44 -7.53
CA SER A 572 22.49 17.14 -7.10
C SER A 572 23.09 16.02 -7.98
N GLU A 573 24.41 15.98 -8.05
CA GLU A 573 25.19 14.87 -8.64
C GLU A 573 25.92 14.04 -7.57
N GLU A 574 25.64 14.29 -6.29
CA GLU A 574 26.21 13.52 -5.19
C GLU A 574 25.67 12.07 -5.19
N GLY A 575 26.56 11.10 -5.04
CA GLY A 575 26.22 9.70 -4.79
C GLY A 575 26.35 9.32 -3.31
N ARG A 576 26.01 8.06 -2.98
CA ARG A 576 26.23 7.51 -1.65
C ARG A 576 27.71 7.57 -1.27
N LYS A 577 27.98 7.77 0.01
CA LYS A 577 29.34 7.90 0.56
C LYS A 577 29.87 6.58 1.09
N ALA A 578 29.04 5.78 1.73
CA ALA A 578 29.44 4.48 2.23
C ALA A 578 29.57 3.45 1.09
N PRO A 579 30.39 2.42 1.23
CA PRO A 579 30.46 1.35 0.23
C PRO A 579 29.16 0.55 0.14
N ILE A 580 28.91 -0.09 -1.01
CA ILE A 580 27.83 -1.07 -1.19
C ILE A 580 28.41 -2.47 -1.05
N PHE A 581 27.78 -3.31 -0.22
CA PHE A 581 28.24 -4.67 0.02
C PHE A 581 27.29 -5.70 -0.59
N TRP A 582 27.86 -6.79 -1.08
CA TRP A 582 27.11 -7.96 -1.53
C TRP A 582 27.69 -9.24 -0.94
N ARG A 583 26.78 -10.19 -0.76
CA ARG A 583 27.09 -11.57 -0.45
C ARG A 583 26.38 -12.45 -1.45
N ARG A 584 27.12 -13.38 -2.04
CA ARG A 584 26.61 -14.34 -3.01
C ARG A 584 25.47 -15.16 -2.42
N PRO A 585 24.41 -15.46 -3.20
CA PRO A 585 23.43 -16.45 -2.79
C PRO A 585 24.11 -17.81 -2.52
N PRO A 586 23.86 -18.47 -1.38
CA PRO A 586 24.61 -19.65 -0.97
C PRO A 586 24.55 -20.80 -2.00
N ASP A 587 23.45 -20.89 -2.73
CA ASP A 587 23.15 -21.91 -3.74
C ASP A 587 23.49 -21.49 -5.18
N ARG A 588 24.34 -20.47 -5.37
CA ARG A 588 24.75 -19.94 -6.68
C ARG A 588 26.27 -19.75 -6.79
N PRO A 589 27.07 -20.83 -6.73
CA PRO A 589 28.55 -20.75 -6.75
C PRO A 589 29.16 -20.32 -8.09
N GLY A 590 28.35 -20.03 -9.11
CA GLY A 590 28.81 -19.84 -10.48
C GLY A 590 29.13 -21.18 -11.16
N THR A 591 29.99 -21.15 -12.16
CA THR A 591 30.43 -22.34 -12.90
C THR A 591 31.84 -22.76 -12.46
N LYS A 592 32.30 -23.92 -12.92
CA LYS A 592 33.70 -24.33 -12.67
C LYS A 592 34.70 -23.44 -13.40
N GLN A 593 34.32 -22.97 -14.60
CA GLN A 593 35.15 -22.13 -15.46
C GLN A 593 35.19 -20.70 -14.94
N GLU A 594 34.10 -20.24 -14.34
CA GLU A 594 33.98 -18.90 -13.81
C GLU A 594 33.25 -18.96 -12.46
N PRO A 595 34.00 -19.21 -11.37
CA PRO A 595 33.44 -19.25 -10.04
C PRO A 595 32.95 -17.85 -9.66
N ASN A 596 31.81 -17.82 -8.98
CA ASN A 596 31.20 -16.59 -8.50
C ASN A 596 31.81 -16.25 -7.12
N PRO A 597 32.39 -15.05 -6.93
CA PRO A 597 32.98 -14.67 -5.65
C PRO A 597 31.95 -14.71 -4.50
N ASP A 598 32.37 -15.03 -3.28
CA ASP A 598 31.45 -15.08 -2.14
C ASP A 598 31.00 -13.70 -1.66
N LEU A 599 31.91 -12.72 -1.73
CA LEU A 599 31.74 -11.37 -1.22
C LEU A 599 32.17 -10.37 -2.27
N ALA A 600 31.45 -9.24 -2.32
CA ALA A 600 31.83 -8.09 -3.14
C ALA A 600 31.57 -6.78 -2.41
N VAL A 601 32.37 -5.76 -2.71
CA VAL A 601 32.14 -4.39 -2.27
C VAL A 601 32.40 -3.41 -3.40
N ARG A 602 31.58 -2.37 -3.52
CA ARG A 602 31.82 -1.21 -4.39
C ARG A 602 32.06 0.00 -3.50
N ASP A 603 33.24 0.61 -3.66
CA ASP A 603 33.61 1.86 -3.00
C ASP A 603 34.12 2.88 -4.04
N GLY A 604 33.32 3.91 -4.29
CA GLY A 604 33.55 4.85 -5.39
C GLY A 604 33.70 4.16 -6.75
N LYS A 605 34.91 4.25 -7.32
CA LYS A 605 35.27 3.62 -8.61
C LYS A 605 35.73 2.16 -8.47
N TRP A 606 36.06 1.72 -7.27
CA TRP A 606 36.64 0.41 -7.04
C TRP A 606 35.57 -0.64 -6.79
N LYS A 607 35.72 -1.80 -7.44
CA LYS A 607 34.94 -3.00 -7.18
C LYS A 607 35.88 -4.11 -6.73
N PHE A 608 35.68 -4.60 -5.51
CA PHE A 608 36.52 -5.62 -4.89
C PHE A 608 35.72 -6.90 -4.66
N TYR A 609 36.39 -8.04 -4.84
CA TYR A 609 35.86 -9.39 -4.69
C TYR A 609 36.78 -10.26 -3.85
N MET A 610 36.19 -11.17 -3.08
CA MET A 610 36.92 -12.23 -2.38
C MET A 610 36.01 -13.43 -2.08
N ASN A 611 36.61 -14.59 -1.85
CA ASN A 611 35.93 -15.72 -1.22
C ASN A 611 36.00 -15.62 0.31
N TYR A 612 35.24 -16.45 1.03
CA TYR A 612 35.28 -16.46 2.49
C TYR A 612 36.66 -16.79 3.07
N GLU A 613 37.43 -17.63 2.39
CA GLU A 613 38.80 -18.04 2.80
C GLU A 613 39.85 -16.96 2.50
N SER A 614 39.44 -15.75 2.09
CA SER A 614 40.33 -14.63 1.73
C SER A 614 41.27 -14.91 0.56
N ASP A 615 40.88 -15.85 -0.30
CA ASP A 615 41.48 -16.09 -1.61
C ASP A 615 40.57 -15.60 -2.75
N GLY A 616 41.00 -15.82 -3.99
CA GLY A 616 40.23 -15.41 -5.18
C GLY A 616 40.04 -13.89 -5.29
N ILE A 617 41.02 -13.12 -4.80
CA ILE A 617 40.94 -11.65 -4.73
C ILE A 617 40.90 -11.05 -6.13
N GLN A 618 39.95 -10.15 -6.37
CA GLN A 618 39.87 -9.37 -7.60
C GLN A 618 39.58 -7.91 -7.24
N LEU A 619 40.19 -6.97 -7.98
CA LEU A 619 39.99 -5.55 -7.82
C LEU A 619 39.88 -4.89 -9.19
N TYR A 620 38.81 -4.16 -9.45
CA TYR A 620 38.56 -3.49 -10.73
C TYR A 620 38.30 -1.99 -10.54
N ASP A 621 38.85 -1.18 -11.45
CA ASP A 621 38.51 0.24 -11.58
C ASP A 621 37.37 0.38 -12.60
N LEU A 622 36.13 0.50 -12.12
CA LEU A 622 34.94 0.56 -12.97
C LEU A 622 34.86 1.81 -13.87
N THR A 623 35.69 2.83 -13.62
CA THR A 623 35.76 4.00 -14.51
C THR A 623 36.60 3.74 -15.76
N ALA A 624 37.56 2.82 -15.66
CA ALA A 624 38.43 2.43 -16.76
C ALA A 624 38.02 1.09 -17.39
N ASP A 625 37.38 0.20 -16.62
CA ASP A 625 37.08 -1.17 -17.00
C ASP A 625 35.73 -1.63 -16.40
N ILE A 626 34.66 -1.10 -16.98
CA ILE A 626 33.28 -1.46 -16.58
C ILE A 626 32.94 -2.94 -16.87
N SER A 627 33.73 -3.59 -17.73
CA SER A 627 33.60 -5.00 -18.10
C SER A 627 34.38 -5.95 -17.19
N GLU A 628 35.10 -5.43 -16.20
CA GLU A 628 35.80 -6.23 -15.19
C GLU A 628 36.76 -7.27 -15.81
N THR A 629 37.52 -6.82 -16.81
CA THR A 629 38.44 -7.63 -17.62
C THR A 629 39.89 -7.56 -17.14
N GLN A 630 40.28 -6.49 -16.44
CA GLN A 630 41.64 -6.21 -15.99
C GLN A 630 41.70 -6.18 -14.46
N ASN A 631 42.01 -7.33 -13.86
CA ASN A 631 42.21 -7.43 -12.41
C ASN A 631 43.44 -6.60 -11.98
N ARG A 632 43.28 -5.78 -10.94
CA ARG A 632 44.29 -4.88 -10.34
C ARG A 632 44.69 -5.30 -8.91
N ALA A 633 44.37 -6.52 -8.51
CA ALA A 633 44.66 -7.02 -7.16
C ALA A 633 46.14 -7.35 -6.92
N ASP A 634 46.90 -7.62 -8.00
CA ASP A 634 48.33 -7.98 -7.95
C ASP A 634 49.27 -6.77 -7.85
#